data_AF-A0AAD4V7T8-F1
#
_entry.id   AF-A0AAD4V7T8-F1
#
_cell.length_a   1.000
_cell.length_b   1.000
_cell.length_c   1.000
_cell.angle_alpha   90.00
_cell.angle_beta   90.00
_cell.angle_gamma   90.00
#
_symmetry.space_group_name_H-M   'P 1'
#
loop_
_entity.id
_entity.type
_entity.pdbx_description
1 polymer ?
#
loop_
_entity_poly.entity_id
_entity_poly.type
_entity_poly.pdbx_seq_one_letter_code
_entity_poly.pdbx_strand_id
1 'polypeptide(L)'
;MNKALLLMLFMVFYNGASSNGLGVVEDVNSDPEILNGTRLTLQMQNTKSSDFLGIIEALQFMENDTVSIIGPQFSATARVISHIADELKVPLLSFAATDPTLSPT
;
A
#
# COMPACT_ATOMS: atom_id res chain seq x y z
N MET A 1 4.05 -22.45 13.97
CA MET A 1 4.01 -21.01 14.28
C MET A 1 2.70 -20.46 13.78
N ASN A 2 1.88 -19.89 14.66
CA ASN A 2 0.45 -19.63 14.48
C ASN A 2 0.18 -18.63 13.34
N LYS A 3 -0.36 -19.12 12.22
CA LYS A 3 -0.71 -18.32 11.02
C LYS A 3 -2.10 -17.64 11.11
N ALA A 4 -2.68 -17.50 12.31
CA ALA A 4 -4.09 -17.17 12.49
C ALA A 4 -4.41 -15.66 12.60
N LEU A 5 -3.59 -14.80 11.99
CA LEU A 5 -3.98 -13.42 11.72
C LEU A 5 -3.28 -12.99 10.43
N LEU A 6 -3.90 -13.25 9.29
CA LEU A 6 -3.43 -12.68 8.03
C LEU A 6 -3.77 -11.19 8.07
N LEU A 7 -2.82 -10.37 8.53
CA LEU A 7 -2.95 -8.92 8.48
C LEU A 7 -2.85 -8.51 7.02
N MET A 8 -3.95 -8.03 6.43
CA MET A 8 -3.84 -7.35 5.15
C MET A 8 -3.32 -5.95 5.39
N LEU A 9 -2.00 -5.82 5.29
CA LEU A 9 -1.27 -4.59 5.46
C LEU A 9 -1.12 -3.88 4.11
N PHE A 10 -1.69 -2.68 4.02
CA PHE A 10 -1.50 -1.78 2.89
C PHE A 10 -0.74 -0.53 3.31
N MET A 11 0.28 -0.17 2.53
CA MET A 11 0.95 1.12 2.63
C MET A 11 0.16 2.14 1.82
N VAL A 12 -0.11 3.32 2.39
CA VAL A 12 -0.69 4.46 1.65
C VAL A 12 0.27 5.63 1.64
N PHE A 13 0.71 6.05 0.46
CA PHE A 13 1.49 7.27 0.26
C PHE A 13 0.57 8.49 0.19
N TYR A 14 0.67 9.41 1.15
CA TYR A 14 -0.19 10.59 1.22
C TYR A 14 0.57 11.88 1.55
N ASN A 15 0.23 12.97 0.85
CA ASN A 15 0.74 14.32 1.13
C ASN A 15 -0.28 15.12 1.97
N GLY A 16 -0.23 14.97 3.30
CA GLY A 16 -1.05 15.77 4.24
C GLY A 16 -1.33 15.09 5.58
N ALA A 17 -1.63 15.87 6.62
CA ALA A 17 -2.10 15.35 7.90
C ALA A 17 -3.59 15.04 7.81
N SER A 18 -3.96 13.78 7.62
CA SER A 18 -5.36 13.39 7.60
C SER A 18 -5.59 12.14 8.44
N SER A 19 -6.15 12.35 9.63
CA SER A 19 -6.61 11.36 10.60
C SER A 19 -7.76 10.46 10.11
N ASN A 20 -8.06 10.44 8.82
CA ASN A 20 -9.28 9.89 8.22
C ASN A 20 -9.07 8.55 7.49
N GLY A 21 -7.84 8.01 7.47
CA GLY A 21 -7.61 6.63 7.02
C GLY A 21 -8.20 5.56 7.97
N LEU A 22 -8.52 5.92 9.21
CA LEU A 22 -9.07 5.00 10.20
C LEU A 22 -10.55 4.66 9.94
N GLY A 23 -11.34 5.62 9.45
CA GLY A 23 -12.79 5.41 9.22
C GLY A 23 -13.07 4.28 8.23
N VAL A 24 -12.33 4.24 7.11
CA VAL A 24 -12.47 3.16 6.11
C VAL A 24 -12.06 1.80 6.69
N VAL A 25 -11.07 1.77 7.57
CA VAL A 25 -10.63 0.53 8.22
C VAL A 25 -11.65 0.04 9.22
N GLU A 26 -12.26 0.95 9.98
CA GLU A 26 -13.32 0.64 10.93
C GLU A 26 -14.57 0.14 10.21
N ASP A 27 -14.99 0.79 9.13
CA ASP A 27 -16.15 0.40 8.33
C ASP A 27 -15.95 -1.01 7.74
N VAL A 28 -14.79 -1.28 7.12
CA VAL A 28 -14.49 -2.59 6.52
C VAL A 28 -14.36 -3.68 7.58
N ASN A 29 -13.74 -3.39 8.72
CA ASN A 29 -13.55 -4.40 9.77
C ASN A 29 -14.82 -4.66 10.60
N SER A 30 -15.82 -3.76 10.54
CA SER A 30 -17.08 -3.93 11.27
C SER A 30 -18.02 -4.91 10.58
N ASP A 31 -17.86 -5.13 9.27
CA ASP A 31 -18.64 -6.09 8.51
C ASP A 31 -17.90 -7.44 8.40
N PRO A 32 -18.39 -8.50 9.08
CA PRO A 32 -17.75 -9.82 9.06
C PRO A 32 -17.81 -10.51 7.69
N GLU A 33 -18.68 -10.07 6.77
CA GLU A 33 -18.82 -10.67 5.43
C GLU A 33 -17.71 -10.20 4.46
N ILE A 34 -17.09 -9.04 4.72
CA ILE A 34 -16.10 -8.45 3.80
C ILE A 34 -14.76 -9.19 3.84
N LEU A 35 -14.29 -9.55 5.05
CA LEU A 35 -12.94 -10.06 5.27
C LEU A 35 -12.87 -11.52 5.72
N ASN A 36 -13.99 -12.24 5.81
CA ASN A 36 -14.06 -13.68 6.13
C ASN A 36 -13.17 -14.08 7.33
N GLY A 37 -13.22 -13.30 8.42
CA GLY A 37 -12.43 -13.54 9.64
C GLY A 37 -10.99 -13.03 9.62
N THR A 38 -10.58 -12.32 8.56
CA THR A 38 -9.34 -11.51 8.54
C THR A 38 -9.62 -10.06 8.91
N ARG A 39 -8.57 -9.27 9.13
CA ARG A 39 -8.68 -7.88 9.56
C ARG A 39 -7.79 -6.98 8.72
N LEU A 40 -8.38 -5.93 8.18
CA LEU A 40 -7.69 -4.88 7.43
C LEU A 40 -6.90 -4.02 8.40
N THR A 41 -5.63 -3.78 8.09
CA THR A 41 -4.78 -2.82 8.80
C THR A 41 -4.08 -1.93 7.78
N LEU A 42 -4.17 -0.62 7.96
CA LEU A 42 -3.45 0.34 7.12
C LEU A 42 -2.27 0.91 7.89
N GLN A 43 -1.09 0.90 7.28
CA GLN A 43 0.04 1.70 7.74
C GLN A 43 0.24 2.85 6.76
N MET A 44 -0.02 4.06 7.22
CA MET A 44 0.14 5.26 6.41
C MET A 44 1.57 5.77 6.55
N GLN A 45 2.18 6.12 5.41
CA GLN A 45 3.54 6.63 5.36
C GLN A 45 3.55 7.96 4.59
N ASN A 46 4.23 8.95 5.16
CA ASN A 46 4.29 10.29 4.61
C ASN A 46 5.67 10.54 4.03
N THR A 47 5.76 10.49 2.71
CA THR A 47 7.01 10.70 1.96
C THR A 47 7.43 12.16 1.86
N LYS A 48 6.66 13.10 2.45
CA LYS A 48 6.92 14.55 2.41
C LYS A 48 7.16 15.05 0.98
N SER A 49 6.46 14.48 0.01
CA SER A 49 6.62 14.76 -1.43
C SER A 49 8.00 14.42 -2.03
N SER A 50 8.80 13.56 -1.37
CA SER A 50 10.08 13.10 -1.91
C SER A 50 9.93 11.74 -2.60
N ASP A 51 10.22 11.72 -3.91
CA ASP A 51 10.21 10.50 -4.71
C ASP A 51 11.22 9.47 -4.20
N PHE A 52 12.40 9.91 -3.74
CA PHE A 52 13.46 9.04 -3.22
C PHE A 52 13.07 8.41 -1.88
N LEU A 53 12.54 9.20 -0.93
CA LEU A 53 12.06 8.65 0.34
C LEU A 53 10.90 7.69 0.11
N GLY A 54 10.02 7.96 -0.86
CA GLY A 54 8.96 7.04 -1.24
C GLY A 54 9.45 5.69 -1.73
N ILE A 55 10.58 5.65 -2.44
CA ILE A 55 11.18 4.38 -2.87
C ILE A 55 11.74 3.61 -1.68
N ILE A 56 12.50 4.27 -0.80
CA ILE A 56 13.09 3.65 0.38
C ILE A 56 12.03 3.10 1.34
N GLU A 57 10.97 3.86 1.60
CA GLU A 57 9.89 3.43 2.49
C GLU A 57 9.12 2.24 1.90
N ALA A 58 8.83 2.23 0.59
CA ALA A 58 8.19 1.08 -0.06
C ALA A 58 9.06 -0.17 0.03
N LEU A 59 10.37 -0.05 -0.16
CA LEU A 59 11.31 -1.17 -0.06
C LEU A 59 11.35 -1.79 1.35
N GLN A 60 11.50 -0.97 2.39
CA GLN A 60 11.46 -1.43 3.78
C GLN A 60 10.12 -2.09 4.14
N PHE A 61 9.05 -1.65 3.50
CA PHE A 61 7.72 -2.18 3.73
C PHE A 61 7.51 -3.52 3.03
N MET A 62 8.01 -3.68 1.79
CA MET A 62 7.99 -4.95 1.06
C MET A 62 8.84 -6.04 1.70
N GLU A 63 9.87 -5.69 2.47
CA GLU A 63 10.69 -6.64 3.22
C GLU A 63 9.93 -7.27 4.42
N ASN A 64 8.91 -6.60 4.92
CA ASN A 64 8.06 -7.08 6.03
C ASN A 64 6.83 -7.86 5.52
N ASP A 65 5.93 -8.28 6.42
CA ASP A 65 4.70 -9.04 6.13
C ASP A 65 3.61 -8.24 5.36
N THR A 66 4.01 -7.38 4.44
CA THR A 66 3.12 -6.58 3.61
C THR A 66 2.45 -7.44 2.57
N VAL A 67 1.12 -7.33 2.46
CA VAL A 67 0.36 -8.10 1.46
C VAL A 67 0.06 -7.29 0.20
N SER A 68 0.17 -5.95 0.23
CA SER A 68 -0.05 -5.08 -0.93
C SER A 68 0.36 -3.62 -0.64
N ILE A 69 0.59 -2.84 -1.69
CA ILE A 69 0.90 -1.40 -1.60
C ILE A 69 -0.19 -0.61 -2.34
N ILE A 70 -0.69 0.45 -1.71
CA ILE A 70 -1.66 1.39 -2.28
C ILE A 70 -1.01 2.78 -2.41
N GLY A 71 -0.93 3.30 -3.62
CA GLY A 71 -0.07 4.44 -3.95
C GLY A 71 1.32 3.94 -4.35
N PRO A 72 2.00 4.67 -5.23
CA PRO A 72 2.43 6.05 -4.95
C PRO A 72 1.58 7.11 -5.64
N GLN A 73 1.54 8.32 -5.08
CA GLN A 73 0.84 9.46 -5.71
C GLN A 73 1.54 9.97 -6.97
N PHE A 74 2.85 9.75 -7.08
CA PHE A 74 3.67 10.22 -8.19
C PHE A 74 4.01 9.07 -9.14
N SER A 75 3.83 9.32 -10.44
CA SER A 75 4.16 8.41 -11.54
C SER A 75 5.60 7.90 -11.50
N ALA A 76 6.56 8.75 -11.12
CA ALA A 76 7.98 8.37 -11.06
C ALA A 76 8.24 7.29 -10.00
N THR A 77 7.74 7.47 -8.78
CA THR A 77 7.82 6.47 -7.71
C THR A 77 7.02 5.22 -8.07
N ALA A 78 5.82 5.37 -8.63
CA ALA A 78 4.97 4.24 -9.04
C ALA A 78 5.68 3.32 -10.04
N ARG A 79 6.39 3.90 -11.01
CA ARG A 79 7.20 3.14 -11.98
C ARG A 79 8.27 2.30 -11.30
N VAL A 80 9.10 2.91 -10.45
CA VAL A 80 10.20 2.17 -9.79
C VAL A 80 9.65 1.07 -8.89
N ILE A 81 8.62 1.39 -8.09
CA ILE A 81 8.03 0.45 -7.15
C ILE A 81 7.28 -0.69 -7.85
N SER A 82 6.64 -0.45 -8.99
CA SER A 82 5.94 -1.50 -9.74
C SER A 82 6.85 -2.65 -10.17
N HIS A 83 8.06 -2.33 -10.63
CA HIS A 83 9.02 -3.36 -11.05
C HIS A 83 9.42 -4.28 -9.90
N ILE A 84 9.67 -3.69 -8.74
CA ILE A 84 10.09 -4.41 -7.54
C ILE A 84 8.91 -5.20 -6.95
N ALA A 85 7.71 -4.61 -6.96
CA ALA A 85 6.48 -5.24 -6.51
C ALA A 85 6.17 -6.50 -7.35
N ASP A 86 6.36 -6.45 -8.67
CA ASP A 86 6.16 -7.58 -9.58
C ASP A 86 7.15 -8.73 -9.33
N GLU A 87 8.40 -8.40 -9.00
CA GLU A 87 9.44 -9.37 -8.63
C GLU A 87 9.11 -10.05 -7.29
N LEU A 88 8.73 -9.26 -6.29
CA LEU A 88 8.43 -9.75 -4.94
C LEU A 88 7.00 -10.32 -4.79
N LYS A 89 6.19 -10.30 -5.86
CA LYS A 89 4.79 -10.74 -5.87
C LYS A 89 3.91 -10.00 -4.87
N VAL A 90 4.20 -8.72 -4.68
CA VAL A 90 3.39 -7.80 -3.88
C VAL A 90 2.47 -7.01 -4.82
N PRO A 91 1.14 -7.11 -4.72
CA PRO A 91 0.21 -6.30 -5.52
C PRO A 91 0.40 -4.80 -5.26
N LEU A 92 0.54 -4.02 -6.33
CA LEU A 92 0.63 -2.56 -6.29
C LEU A 92 -0.61 -1.93 -6.94
N LEU A 93 -1.28 -1.02 -6.24
CA LEU A 93 -2.40 -0.22 -6.75
C LEU A 93 -2.07 1.27 -6.64
N SER A 94 -1.72 1.96 -7.73
CA SER A 94 -1.64 3.43 -7.72
C SER A 94 -2.95 4.06 -8.17
N PHE A 95 -3.43 5.05 -7.42
CA PHE A 95 -4.69 5.78 -7.72
C PHE A 95 -4.46 7.14 -8.40
N ALA A 96 -3.20 7.61 -8.49
CA ALA A 96 -2.87 8.93 -9.01
C ALA A 96 -1.74 8.92 -10.06
N ALA A 97 -1.11 7.76 -10.31
CA ALA A 97 -0.15 7.66 -11.40
C ALA A 97 -0.87 7.77 -12.75
N THR A 98 -0.37 8.67 -13.60
CA THR A 98 -0.88 8.96 -14.94
C THR A 98 0.08 8.54 -16.04
N ASP A 99 1.12 7.78 -15.68
CA ASP A 99 2.15 7.34 -16.60
C ASP A 99 1.65 6.22 -17.51
N PRO A 100 1.64 6.40 -18.84
CA PRO A 100 1.16 5.36 -19.75
C PRO A 100 2.04 4.11 -19.75
N THR A 101 3.31 4.21 -19.31
CA THR A 101 4.24 3.07 -19.23
C THR A 101 3.95 2.13 -18.06
N LEU A 102 3.03 2.48 -17.16
CA LEU A 102 2.53 1.62 -16.08
C LEU A 102 1.37 0.72 -16.52
N SER A 103 0.97 0.79 -17.79
CA SER A 103 -0.06 -0.09 -18.33
C SER A 103 0.43 -1.54 -18.28
N PRO A 104 -0.42 -2.50 -17.85
CA PRO A 104 -0.04 -3.91 -17.86
C PRO A 104 0.29 -4.34 -19.29
N THR A 105 1.45 -4.96 -19.46
CA THR A 105 1.83 -5.69 -20.70
C THR A 105 1.11 -7.02 -20.81
#